data_AF-A0A399EH68-F1
#
_entry.id   AF-A0A399EH68-F1
#
_cell.length_a   1.000
_cell.length_b   1.000
_cell.length_c   1.000
_cell.angle_alpha   90.00
_cell.angle_beta   90.00
_cell.angle_gamma   90.00
#
_symmetry.space_group_name_H-M   'P 1'
#
loop_
_entity.id
_entity.type
_entity.pdbx_description
1 polymer ?
#
loop_
_entity_poly.entity_id
_entity_poly.type
_entity_poly.pdbx_seq_one_letter_code
_entity_poly.pdbx_strand_id
1 'polypeptide(L)'
;MLSWLDLMALLVLSAALALGIRRGAHFTLALVGALAIYGLLAPLVGPLLPPWGLPLLALALGLFAAYLAQFIPLPPLSPTLEGLVGGVGGFVWGLFLASTIWVSFPSEFVASTGALRYPSERVPIAVKEGIVQSPFARPLFNWASSHPTLRAALLPHIRTP
;
A
#
# COMPACT_ATOMS: atom_id res chain seq x y z
N MET A 1 10.96 -15.21 11.27
CA MET A 1 12.06 -14.23 11.10
C MET A 1 11.56 -13.15 10.16
N LEU A 2 11.97 -11.89 10.32
CA LEU A 2 11.60 -10.84 9.35
C LEU A 2 12.41 -11.04 8.08
N SER A 3 11.73 -11.03 6.93
CA SER A 3 12.34 -11.11 5.61
C SER A 3 12.82 -9.73 5.14
N TRP A 4 13.60 -9.69 4.07
CA TRP A 4 13.98 -8.42 3.42
C TRP A 4 12.75 -7.61 2.97
N LEU A 5 11.67 -8.30 2.58
CA LEU A 5 10.41 -7.68 2.17
C LEU A 5 9.76 -6.94 3.34
N ASP A 6 9.78 -7.54 4.53
CA ASP A 6 9.23 -6.91 5.74
C ASP A 6 10.04 -5.69 6.15
N LEU A 7 11.38 -5.76 6.00
CA LEU A 7 12.24 -4.60 6.26
C LEU A 7 11.92 -3.44 5.33
N MET A 8 11.69 -3.70 4.04
CA MET A 8 11.27 -2.65 3.10
C MET A 8 9.91 -2.06 3.45
N ALA A 9 8.92 -2.90 3.75
CA ALA A 9 7.58 -2.46 4.13
C ALA A 9 7.59 -1.63 5.42
N LEU A 10 8.33 -2.07 6.44
CA LEU A 10 8.50 -1.36 7.71
C LEU A 10 9.28 -0.06 7.54
N LEU A 11 10.31 -0.03 6.68
CA LEU A 11 11.04 1.19 6.36
C LEU A 11 10.12 2.25 5.74
N VAL A 12 9.29 1.84 4.77
CA VAL A 12 8.32 2.74 4.13
C VAL A 12 7.26 3.22 5.12
N LEU A 13 6.76 2.33 5.99
CA LEU A 13 5.85 2.69 7.08
C LEU A 13 6.47 3.73 8.01
N SER A 14 7.70 3.52 8.47
CA SER A 14 8.42 4.45 9.34
C SER A 14 8.69 5.78 8.65
N ALA A 15 9.04 5.78 7.36
CA ALA A 15 9.25 6.99 6.58
C ALA A 15 7.96 7.80 6.43
N ALA A 16 6.84 7.13 6.13
CA ALA A 16 5.52 7.77 6.05
C ALA A 16 5.09 8.35 7.40
N LEU A 17 5.34 7.64 8.50
CA LEU A 17 5.07 8.11 9.85
C LEU A 17 5.87 9.38 10.17
N ALA A 18 7.18 9.36 9.92
CA ALA A 18 8.06 10.50 10.16
C ALA A 18 7.67 11.71 9.31
N LEU A 19 7.28 11.49 8.05
CA LEU A 19 6.79 12.54 7.16
C LEU A 19 5.47 13.12 7.67
N GLY A 20 4.55 12.27 8.10
CA GLY A 20 3.27 12.67 8.66
C GLY A 20 3.45 13.56 9.89
N ILE A 21 4.27 13.15 10.86
CA ILE A 21 4.57 13.94 12.06
C ILE A 21 5.16 15.31 11.70
N ARG A 22 6.03 15.38 10.68
CA ARG A 22 6.67 16.63 10.25
C ARG A 22 5.74 17.58 9.49
N ARG A 23 4.74 17.05 8.77
CA ARG A 23 3.86 17.81 7.87
C ARG A 23 2.48 18.08 8.47
N GLY A 24 2.15 17.42 9.57
CA GLY A 24 0.96 17.71 10.37
C GLY A 24 -0.36 17.47 9.64
N ALA A 25 -1.35 18.29 9.95
CA ALA A 25 -2.72 18.14 9.43
C ALA A 25 -2.83 18.24 7.91
N HIS A 26 -1.96 19.04 7.27
CA HIS A 26 -1.91 19.17 5.81
C HIS A 26 -1.63 17.82 5.13
N PHE A 27 -0.74 17.01 5.71
CA PHE A 27 -0.46 15.67 5.19
C PHE A 27 -1.64 14.72 5.36
N THR A 28 -2.32 14.77 6.51
CA THR A 28 -3.49 13.92 6.75
C THR A 28 -4.67 14.28 5.84
N LEU A 29 -4.82 15.55 5.47
CA LEU A 29 -5.83 15.96 4.49
C LEU A 29 -5.45 15.47 3.08
N ALA A 30 -4.18 15.63 2.69
CA ALA A 30 -3.65 15.09 1.44
C ALA A 30 -3.91 13.58 1.31
N LEU A 31 -3.69 12.84 2.40
CA LEU A 31 -3.89 11.41 2.48
C LEU A 31 -5.31 10.99 2.08
N VAL A 32 -6.33 11.67 2.59
CA VAL A 32 -7.72 11.33 2.28
C VAL A 32 -7.97 11.45 0.77
N GLY A 33 -7.49 12.53 0.15
CA GLY A 33 -7.57 12.72 -1.29
C GLY A 33 -6.78 11.66 -2.06
N ALA A 34 -5.55 11.36 -1.64
CA ALA A 34 -4.70 10.35 -2.27
C ALA A 34 -5.33 8.95 -2.23
N LEU A 35 -5.91 8.55 -1.10
CA LEU A 35 -6.59 7.27 -0.95
C LEU A 35 -7.86 7.20 -1.81
N ALA A 36 -8.65 8.28 -1.86
CA ALA A 36 -9.83 8.34 -2.71
C ALA A 36 -9.46 8.21 -4.19
N ILE A 37 -8.46 8.97 -4.65
CA ILE A 37 -7.96 8.91 -6.02
C ILE A 37 -7.37 7.53 -6.32
N TYR A 38 -6.58 6.96 -5.41
CA TYR A 38 -6.03 5.62 -5.58
C TYR A 38 -7.16 4.58 -5.71
N GLY A 39 -8.18 4.63 -4.86
CA GLY A 39 -9.31 3.70 -4.91
C GLY A 39 -10.08 3.75 -6.24
N LEU A 40 -10.13 4.93 -6.87
CA LEU A 40 -10.71 5.10 -8.20
C LEU A 40 -9.77 4.63 -9.32
N LEU A 41 -8.49 5.00 -9.26
CA LEU A 41 -7.51 4.71 -10.32
C LEU A 41 -7.00 3.27 -10.31
N ALA A 42 -6.84 2.64 -9.15
CA ALA A 42 -6.33 1.28 -9.02
C ALA A 42 -7.12 0.24 -9.84
N PRO A 43 -8.47 0.22 -9.85
CA PRO A 43 -9.21 -0.70 -10.71
C PRO A 43 -9.15 -0.35 -12.20
N LEU A 44 -8.99 0.93 -12.55
CA LEU A 44 -8.92 1.41 -13.94
C LEU A 44 -7.55 1.08 -14.58
N VAL A 45 -6.47 1.39 -13.86
CA VAL A 45 -5.09 1.36 -14.37
C VAL A 45 -4.35 0.10 -13.90
N GLY A 46 -4.73 -0.47 -12.76
CA GLY A 46 -4.10 -1.66 -12.19
C GLY A 46 -4.03 -2.88 -13.12
N PRO A 47 -5.04 -3.17 -13.97
CA PRO A 47 -4.94 -4.26 -14.94
C PRO A 47 -3.93 -4.01 -16.07
N LEU A 48 -3.55 -2.74 -16.30
CA LEU A 48 -2.56 -2.33 -17.31
C LEU A 48 -1.15 -2.22 -16.72
N LEU A 49 -1.05 -2.10 -15.39
CA LEU A 49 0.22 -1.96 -14.70
C LEU A 49 0.84 -3.31 -14.38
N PRO A 50 2.18 -3.41 -14.41
CA PRO A 50 2.85 -4.55 -13.82
C PRO A 50 2.58 -4.60 -12.31
N PRO A 51 2.65 -5.78 -11.67
CA PRO A 51 2.32 -5.95 -10.24
C PRO A 51 3.09 -5.01 -9.29
N TRP A 52 4.36 -4.71 -9.61
CA TRP A 52 5.20 -3.74 -8.88
C TRP A 52 4.83 -2.27 -9.10
N GLY A 53 3.96 -1.97 -10.07
CA GLY A 53 3.51 -0.62 -10.38
C GLY A 53 2.52 -0.04 -9.36
N LEU A 54 1.78 -0.89 -8.63
CA LEU A 54 0.78 -0.44 -7.65
C LEU A 54 1.40 0.28 -6.44
N PRO A 55 2.46 -0.24 -5.79
CA PRO A 55 3.18 0.50 -4.75
C PRO A 55 3.74 1.84 -5.23
N LEU A 56 4.24 1.90 -6.47
CA LEU A 56 4.78 3.13 -7.04
C LEU A 56 3.68 4.16 -7.33
N LEU A 57 2.54 3.71 -7.85
CA LEU A 57 1.36 4.55 -8.05
C LEU A 57 0.87 5.12 -6.72
N ALA A 58 0.74 4.28 -5.69
CA ALA A 58 0.37 4.70 -4.35
C ALA A 58 1.35 5.77 -3.84
N LEU A 59 2.65 5.49 -3.87
CA LEU A 59 3.68 6.42 -3.43
C LEU A 59 3.61 7.76 -4.18
N ALA A 60 3.50 7.73 -5.51
CA ALA A 60 3.42 8.92 -6.35
C ALA A 60 2.18 9.77 -6.01
N LEU A 61 1.01 9.13 -5.82
CA LEU A 61 -0.21 9.82 -5.43
C LEU A 61 -0.10 10.46 -4.04
N GLY A 62 0.52 9.76 -3.08
CA GLY A 62 0.76 10.32 -1.75
C GLY A 62 1.67 11.55 -1.77
N LEU A 63 2.77 11.49 -2.53
CA LEU A 63 3.69 12.61 -2.69
C LEU A 63 3.03 13.79 -3.42
N PHE A 64 2.28 13.51 -4.49
CA PHE A 64 1.57 14.52 -5.25
C PHE A 64 0.48 15.21 -4.41
N ALA A 65 -0.32 14.44 -3.67
CA ALA A 65 -1.33 15.01 -2.79
C ALA A 65 -0.69 15.83 -1.66
N ALA A 66 0.42 15.36 -1.08
CA ALA A 66 1.15 16.11 -0.04
C ALA A 66 1.77 17.40 -0.57
N TYR A 67 2.15 17.43 -1.85
CA TYR A 67 2.55 18.66 -2.53
C TYR A 67 1.36 19.61 -2.68
N LEU A 68 0.21 19.11 -3.16
CA LEU A 68 -1.00 19.93 -3.34
C LEU A 68 -1.56 20.48 -2.03
N ALA A 69 -1.53 19.70 -0.94
CA ALA A 69 -2.09 20.13 0.33
C ALA A 69 -1.32 21.30 0.98
N GLN A 70 -0.08 21.58 0.56
CA GLN A 70 0.65 22.77 1.01
C GLN A 70 0.02 24.08 0.49
N PHE A 71 -0.81 24.00 -0.55
CA PHE A 71 -1.52 25.16 -1.10
C PHE A 71 -2.90 25.36 -0.47
N ILE A 72 -3.35 24.46 0.40
CA ILE A 72 -4.63 24.59 1.10
C ILE A 72 -4.37 25.36 2.40
N PRO A 73 -4.91 26.58 2.57
CA PRO A 73 -4.75 27.32 3.82
C PRO A 73 -5.59 26.64 4.91
N LEU A 74 -4.93 25.88 5.78
CA LEU A 74 -5.56 25.37 6.99
C LEU A 74 -5.26 26.30 8.18
N PRO A 75 -6.22 26.51 9.09
CA PRO A 75 -5.94 27.18 10.34
C PRO A 75 -4.87 26.38 11.11
N PRO A 76 -3.79 27.03 11.58
CA PRO A 76 -2.73 26.34 12.30
C PRO A 76 -3.27 25.76 13.60
N LEU A 77 -2.95 24.49 13.86
CA LEU A 77 -3.27 23.85 15.14
C LEU A 77 -2.10 24.04 16.12
N SER A 78 -2.26 23.60 17.36
CA SER A 78 -1.11 23.54 18.27
C SER A 78 -0.06 22.55 17.74
N PRO A 79 1.25 22.78 17.95
CA PRO A 79 2.30 21.92 17.41
C PRO A 79 2.16 20.44 17.80
N THR A 80 1.66 20.18 19.01
CA THR A 80 1.40 18.82 19.50
C THR A 80 0.24 18.15 18.76
N LEU A 81 -0.85 18.88 18.51
CA LEU A 81 -1.99 18.37 17.75
C LEU A 81 -1.64 18.16 16.28
N GLU A 82 -0.86 19.06 15.67
CA GLU A 82 -0.38 18.86 14.31
C GLU A 82 0.44 17.58 14.19
N GLY A 83 1.43 17.39 15.08
CA GLY A 83 2.25 16.19 15.07
C GLY A 83 1.44 14.91 15.28
N LEU A 84 0.41 14.95 16.13
CA LEU A 84 -0.45 13.80 16.42
C LEU A 84 -1.37 13.46 15.25
N VAL A 85 -2.06 14.47 14.68
CA VAL A 85 -2.93 14.30 13.50
C VAL A 85 -2.11 13.84 12.30
N GLY A 86 -0.95 14.47 12.09
CA GLY A 86 0.00 14.11 11.03
C GLY A 86 0.56 12.71 11.23
N GLY A 87 0.89 12.32 12.46
CA GLY A 87 1.36 10.98 12.81
C GLY A 87 0.30 9.91 12.54
N VAL A 88 -0.96 10.15 12.89
CA VAL A 88 -2.06 9.23 12.56
C VAL A 88 -2.20 9.08 11.03
N GLY A 89 -2.16 10.19 10.29
CA GLY A 89 -2.17 10.15 8.83
C GLY A 89 -0.98 9.37 8.26
N GLY A 90 0.23 9.67 8.73
CA GLY A 90 1.47 9.01 8.33
C GLY A 90 1.44 7.51 8.61
N PHE A 91 0.89 7.09 9.75
CA PHE A 91 0.70 5.69 10.11
C PHE A 91 -0.27 4.99 9.15
N VAL A 92 -1.46 5.55 8.93
CA VAL A 92 -2.49 4.97 8.04
C VAL A 92 -1.94 4.86 6.61
N TRP A 93 -1.29 5.92 6.12
CA TRP A 93 -0.68 5.93 4.80
C TRP A 93 0.46 4.93 4.67
N GLY A 94 1.36 4.89 5.65
CA GLY A 94 2.47 3.96 5.67
C GLY A 94 2.01 2.52 5.73
N LEU A 95 0.94 2.24 6.47
CA LEU A 95 0.36 0.90 6.56
C LEU A 95 -0.26 0.50 5.22
N PHE A 96 -0.91 1.44 4.55
CA PHE A 96 -1.43 1.24 3.20
C PHE A 96 -0.30 0.94 2.19
N LEU A 97 0.78 1.74 2.19
CA LEU A 97 1.94 1.50 1.34
C LEU A 97 2.60 0.14 1.64
N ALA A 98 2.85 -0.17 2.91
CA ALA A 98 3.37 -1.46 3.35
C ALA A 98 2.49 -2.62 2.86
N SER A 99 1.16 -2.46 2.96
CA SER A 99 0.18 -3.43 2.46
C SER A 99 0.31 -3.64 0.97
N THR A 100 0.40 -2.57 0.17
CA THR A 100 0.59 -2.68 -1.28
C THR A 100 1.91 -3.40 -1.63
N ILE A 101 2.99 -3.13 -0.89
CA ILE A 101 4.29 -3.79 -1.09
C ILE A 101 4.16 -5.30 -0.84
N TRP A 102 3.56 -5.69 0.29
CA TRP A 102 3.40 -7.09 0.68
C TRP A 102 2.58 -7.93 -0.28
N VAL A 103 1.67 -7.32 -1.05
CA VAL A 103 0.77 -8.00 -2.00
C VAL A 103 1.06 -7.69 -3.47
N SER A 104 2.12 -6.93 -3.76
CA SER A 104 2.50 -6.50 -5.12
C SER A 104 3.10 -7.58 -5.99
N PHE A 105 3.32 -8.79 -5.48
CA PHE A 105 3.96 -9.85 -6.26
C PHE A 105 2.93 -10.67 -7.07
N PRO A 106 3.36 -11.32 -8.17
CA PRO A 106 2.46 -12.12 -8.99
C PRO A 106 1.84 -13.27 -8.18
N SER A 107 0.53 -13.45 -8.33
CA SER A 107 -0.20 -14.64 -7.87
C SER A 107 -0.61 -15.51 -9.06
N GLU A 108 -0.86 -16.79 -8.81
CA GLU A 108 -1.21 -17.77 -9.86
C GLU A 108 -2.49 -18.52 -9.49
N PHE A 109 -3.41 -18.63 -10.44
CA PHE A 109 -4.62 -19.44 -10.25
C PHE A 109 -4.31 -20.91 -10.49
N VAL A 110 -4.54 -21.75 -9.47
CA VAL A 110 -4.31 -23.20 -9.57
C VAL A 110 -5.64 -23.90 -9.85
N ALA A 111 -5.84 -24.28 -11.12
CA ALA A 111 -7.09 -24.88 -11.59
C ALA A 111 -7.48 -26.17 -10.85
N SER A 112 -6.50 -26.94 -10.33
CA SER A 112 -6.75 -28.18 -9.60
C SER A 112 -7.34 -27.99 -8.20
N THR A 113 -7.13 -26.82 -7.58
CA THR A 113 -7.65 -26.50 -6.24
C THR A 113 -8.70 -25.39 -6.27
N GLY A 114 -8.90 -24.74 -7.43
CA GLY A 114 -9.78 -23.57 -7.57
C GLY A 114 -9.32 -22.35 -6.76
N ALA A 115 -8.07 -22.33 -6.29
CA ALA A 115 -7.56 -21.33 -5.36
C ALA A 115 -6.42 -20.49 -5.97
N LEU A 116 -6.30 -19.25 -5.48
CA LEU A 116 -5.16 -18.38 -5.79
C LEU A 116 -3.96 -18.79 -4.94
N ARG A 117 -2.83 -19.08 -5.60
CA ARG A 117 -1.54 -19.35 -4.98
C ARG A 117 -0.70 -18.09 -4.96
N TYR A 118 -0.21 -17.74 -3.76
CA TYR A 118 0.68 -16.60 -3.56
C TYR A 118 1.93 -16.98 -2.74
N PRO A 119 3.14 -16.65 -3.20
CA PRO A 119 3.48 -16.09 -4.52
C PRO A 119 3.36 -17.14 -5.65
N SER A 120 3.35 -16.69 -6.91
CA SER A 120 3.43 -17.57 -8.09
C SER A 120 4.74 -18.39 -8.12
N GLU A 121 4.69 -19.57 -8.71
CA GLU A 121 5.88 -20.43 -8.90
C GLU A 121 6.88 -19.87 -9.91
N ARG A 122 6.44 -18.94 -10.77
CA ARG A 122 7.28 -18.31 -11.80
C ARG A 122 8.21 -17.23 -11.25
N VAL A 123 8.08 -16.88 -9.98
CA VAL A 123 8.87 -15.83 -9.33
C VAL A 123 10.28 -16.36 -9.00
N PRO A 124 11.37 -15.57 -9.23
CA PRO A 124 12.72 -15.98 -8.87
C PRO A 124 12.85 -16.42 -7.41
N ILE A 125 13.69 -17.43 -7.17
CA ILE A 125 13.75 -18.12 -5.87
C ILE A 125 14.06 -17.17 -4.70
N ALA A 126 14.98 -16.23 -4.89
CA ALA A 126 15.35 -15.23 -3.86
C ALA A 126 14.17 -14.33 -3.46
N VAL A 127 13.30 -13.98 -4.43
CA VAL A 127 12.10 -13.18 -4.17
C VAL A 127 11.04 -14.04 -3.49
N LYS A 128 10.86 -15.27 -3.98
CA LYS A 128 9.92 -16.25 -3.42
C LYS A 128 10.23 -16.54 -1.95
N GLU A 129 11.49 -16.77 -1.61
CA GLU A 129 11.92 -17.02 -0.22
C GLU A 129 11.61 -15.83 0.68
N GLY A 130 11.85 -14.60 0.22
CA GLY A 130 11.48 -13.39 0.97
C GLY A 130 9.99 -13.33 1.29
N ILE A 131 9.14 -13.59 0.29
CA ILE A 131 7.68 -13.58 0.47
C ILE A 131 7.20 -14.71 1.39
N VAL A 132 7.79 -15.91 1.26
CA VAL A 132 7.41 -17.09 2.06
C VAL A 132 7.84 -16.94 3.52
N GLN A 133 9.00 -16.33 3.77
CA GLN A 133 9.50 -16.07 5.12
C GLN A 133 8.76 -14.92 5.81
N SER A 134 8.12 -14.02 5.04
CA SER A 134 7.33 -12.92 5.58
C SER A 134 6.13 -13.42 6.39
N PRO A 135 5.96 -12.98 7.65
CA PRO A 135 4.79 -13.32 8.44
C PRO A 135 3.54 -12.53 8.02
N PHE A 136 3.68 -11.50 7.17
CA PHE A 136 2.59 -10.60 6.80
C PHE A 136 2.05 -10.84 5.39
N ALA A 137 2.92 -11.16 4.43
CA ALA A 137 2.56 -11.16 3.01
C ALA A 137 1.43 -12.15 2.65
N ARG A 138 1.55 -13.42 3.05
CA ARG A 138 0.53 -14.44 2.76
C ARG A 138 -0.80 -14.21 3.50
N PRO A 139 -0.81 -13.97 4.83
CA PRO A 139 -2.06 -13.67 5.53
C PRO A 139 -2.79 -12.45 4.96
N LEU A 140 -2.05 -11.37 4.65
CA LEU A 140 -2.61 -10.16 4.07
C LEU A 140 -3.18 -10.42 2.67
N PHE A 141 -2.47 -11.15 1.82
CA PHE A 141 -2.97 -11.53 0.49
C PHE A 141 -4.27 -12.35 0.59
N ASN A 142 -4.33 -13.32 1.50
CA ASN A 142 -5.52 -14.15 1.69
C ASN A 142 -6.70 -13.32 2.20
N TRP A 143 -6.45 -12.38 3.12
CA TRP A 143 -7.48 -11.48 3.63
C TRP A 143 -7.95 -10.46 2.58
N ALA A 144 -7.03 -9.86 1.82
CA ALA A 144 -7.36 -8.93 0.75
C ALA A 144 -8.11 -9.62 -0.38
N SER A 145 -7.73 -10.87 -0.71
CA SER A 145 -8.42 -11.63 -1.73
C SER A 145 -9.81 -12.08 -1.28
N SER A 146 -10.10 -12.28 0.00
CA SER A 146 -11.45 -12.66 0.46
C SER A 146 -12.47 -11.51 0.49
N HIS A 147 -12.02 -10.25 0.44
CA HIS A 147 -12.90 -9.07 0.49
C HIS A 147 -12.98 -8.35 -0.88
N PRO A 148 -14.17 -8.13 -1.46
CA PRO A 148 -14.30 -7.52 -2.79
C PRO A 148 -13.65 -6.14 -2.93
N THR A 149 -13.81 -5.29 -1.92
CA THR A 149 -13.28 -3.91 -1.93
C THR A 149 -11.76 -3.89 -1.83
N LEU A 150 -11.18 -4.71 -0.96
CA LEU A 150 -9.73 -4.83 -0.80
C LEU A 150 -9.10 -5.49 -2.02
N ARG A 151 -9.76 -6.47 -2.62
CA ARG A 151 -9.32 -7.09 -3.87
C ARG A 151 -9.25 -6.04 -4.99
N ALA A 152 -10.26 -5.18 -5.13
CA ALA A 152 -10.26 -4.12 -6.14
C ALA A 152 -9.12 -3.09 -5.92
N ALA A 153 -8.82 -2.76 -4.66
CA ALA A 153 -7.80 -1.76 -4.35
C ALA A 153 -6.36 -2.31 -4.39
N LEU A 154 -6.14 -3.50 -3.81
CA LEU A 154 -4.81 -4.08 -3.60
C LEU A 154 -4.43 -5.10 -4.67
N LEU A 155 -5.42 -5.78 -5.26
CA LEU A 155 -5.23 -6.87 -6.21
C LEU A 155 -6.00 -6.65 -7.53
N PRO A 156 -5.98 -5.46 -8.14
CA PRO A 156 -6.77 -5.15 -9.35
C PRO A 156 -6.37 -5.97 -10.58
N HIS A 157 -5.18 -6.56 -10.56
CA HIS A 157 -4.65 -7.42 -11.63
C HIS A 157 -5.24 -8.83 -11.61
N ILE A 158 -5.86 -9.25 -10.50
CA ILE A 158 -6.50 -10.56 -10.39
C ILE A 158 -7.91 -10.46 -10.98
N ARG A 159 -8.03 -10.82 -12.27
CA ARG A 159 -9.32 -11.04 -12.91
C ARG A 159 -9.79 -12.46 -12.58
N THR A 160 -10.92 -12.62 -11.88
CA THR A 160 -11.66 -13.88 -11.96
C THR A 160 -12.45 -13.90 -13.28
N PRO A 161 -12.70 -15.07 -13.88
CA PRO A 161 -13.85 -15.24 -14.75
C PRO A 161 -15.16 -14.90 -14.01
#